data_AF-A0A6P6IU26-F1
#
_entry.id   AF-A0A6P6IU26-F1
#
_cell.length_a   1.000
_cell.length_b   1.000
_cell.length_c   1.000
_cell.angle_alpha   90.00
_cell.angle_beta   90.00
_cell.angle_gamma   90.00
#
_symmetry.space_group_name_H-M   'P 1'
#
loop_
_entity.id
_entity.type
_entity.pdbx_description
1 polymer ?
#
loop_
_entity_poly.entity_id
_entity_poly.type
_entity_poly.pdbx_seq_one_letter_code
_entity_poly.pdbx_strand_id
1 'polypeptide(L)'
;MKHRKCFSKASVTDVLKPDKPCSGKDHKVHLSNTVKGTAVQQTNKDISAQRIQRAWLSHMDQTIFQLLKHTIRAAELRVTHQILKEVSPLEAELVKDPSMKCKVRFRFSGETFPPVIVFKIFLHTEGHGYNYFSGKKFLKPSSEAVADACKIMGKRRFCHQVMEEERFFQKFKITDEIDIVTLQDYMQYSSLLDETPASYGGRNNYWRKLNLKNIPRTMIIYDTVHYAESGIISHRLQKEMKYLLQKPQTEEMRKHQLWIVSEVRCPSSFPTSQPLYGPYQQQSQIQHLGRRSKQAQMKVEKMKKAYKMAKEKNASVGTVS
;
A
#
# COMPACT_ATOMS: atom_id res chain seq x y z
N MET A 1 -28.98 13.03 -13.57
CA MET A 1 -29.51 12.82 -12.20
C MET A 1 -28.71 13.65 -11.22
N LYS A 2 -29.37 14.27 -10.24
CA LYS A 2 -29.05 15.58 -9.65
C LYS A 2 -27.83 15.57 -8.71
N HIS A 3 -26.84 16.43 -8.96
CA HIS A 3 -25.80 16.81 -8.01
C HIS A 3 -26.21 18.06 -7.22
N ARG A 4 -26.09 17.98 -5.89
CA ARG A 4 -26.31 19.06 -4.92
C ARG A 4 -25.13 20.04 -4.94
N LYS A 5 -25.44 21.35 -5.04
CA LYS A 5 -24.59 22.46 -4.59
C LYS A 5 -25.25 23.07 -3.35
N CYS A 6 -24.49 23.31 -2.30
CA CYS A 6 -24.78 24.40 -1.36
C CYS A 6 -23.48 24.77 -0.63
N PHE A 7 -22.98 25.98 -0.91
CA PHE A 7 -21.98 26.69 -0.12
C PHE A 7 -22.71 27.89 0.49
N SER A 8 -22.55 28.14 1.78
CA SER A 8 -22.89 29.43 2.39
C SER A 8 -21.80 29.85 3.38
N LYS A 9 -21.11 30.94 3.03
CA LYS A 9 -20.26 31.74 3.91
C LYS A 9 -21.16 32.59 4.81
N ALA A 10 -20.75 32.81 6.06
CA ALA A 10 -21.31 33.86 6.90
C ALA A 10 -20.17 34.65 7.57
N SER A 11 -20.31 35.97 7.49
CA SER A 11 -19.39 37.02 7.92
C SER A 11 -19.63 37.46 9.37
N VAL A 12 -18.56 38.04 9.92
CA VAL A 12 -18.38 38.69 11.22
C VAL A 12 -19.31 39.91 11.41
N THR A 13 -19.88 40.11 12.61
CA THR A 13 -20.17 41.46 13.16
C THR A 13 -20.28 41.43 14.70
N ASP A 14 -20.03 42.61 15.26
CA ASP A 14 -19.57 43.03 16.58
C ASP A 14 -20.37 42.74 17.85
N VAL A 15 -19.61 42.91 18.94
CA VAL A 15 -19.97 43.02 20.36
C VAL A 15 -20.65 44.36 20.65
N LEU A 16 -21.68 44.35 21.51
CA LEU A 16 -21.97 45.41 22.49
C LEU A 16 -22.82 44.88 23.64
N LYS A 17 -22.49 45.31 24.86
CA LYS A 17 -23.05 44.91 26.17
C LYS A 17 -24.12 45.93 26.66
N PRO A 18 -24.83 45.66 27.78
CA PRO A 18 -26.26 45.96 27.97
C PRO A 18 -26.55 47.14 28.92
N ASP A 19 -27.82 47.54 29.02
CA ASP A 19 -28.37 48.19 30.21
C ASP A 19 -29.84 47.79 30.48
N LYS A 20 -30.15 47.64 31.77
CA LYS A 20 -31.46 47.41 32.43
C LYS A 20 -31.94 48.78 32.98
N PRO A 21 -33.24 49.05 33.32
CA PRO A 21 -33.96 48.28 34.37
C PRO A 21 -35.51 48.23 34.38
N CYS A 22 -35.99 47.22 35.10
CA CYS A 22 -37.11 47.12 36.06
C CYS A 22 -38.53 47.69 35.81
N SER A 23 -39.50 46.77 36.00
CA SER A 23 -40.60 46.82 37.01
C SER A 23 -42.03 46.81 36.46
N GLY A 24 -42.78 45.76 36.82
CA GLY A 24 -44.23 45.67 36.68
C GLY A 24 -44.74 44.24 36.90
N LYS A 25 -45.11 43.92 38.15
CA LYS A 25 -45.83 42.70 38.55
C LYS A 25 -47.25 42.73 37.95
N ASP A 26 -48.02 41.68 37.70
CA ASP A 26 -48.29 40.44 38.43
C ASP A 26 -48.94 39.45 37.45
N HIS A 27 -48.80 38.14 37.71
CA HIS A 27 -49.90 37.19 37.92
C HIS A 27 -49.31 35.78 37.97
N LYS A 28 -49.23 35.27 39.20
CA LYS A 28 -48.75 33.95 39.58
C LYS A 28 -49.77 32.90 39.14
N VAL A 29 -49.53 32.26 38.00
CA VAL A 29 -50.10 30.94 37.72
C VAL A 29 -49.07 29.89 38.13
N HIS A 30 -49.38 29.22 39.24
CA HIS A 30 -48.59 28.13 39.77
C HIS A 30 -48.80 26.87 38.91
N LEU A 31 -47.95 26.69 37.89
CA LEU A 31 -47.88 25.48 37.07
C LEU A 31 -46.46 24.88 37.16
N SER A 32 -46.33 23.91 38.06
CA SER A 32 -45.37 22.79 38.08
C SER A 32 -43.93 23.07 37.64
N ASN A 33 -43.07 23.49 38.57
CA ASN A 33 -41.61 23.49 38.39
C ASN A 33 -40.96 22.09 38.44
N THR A 34 -41.72 21.06 38.83
CA THR A 34 -41.21 19.68 39.02
C THR A 34 -40.93 18.97 37.69
N VAL A 35 -41.68 19.28 36.62
CA VAL A 35 -41.49 18.67 35.29
C VAL A 35 -40.31 19.32 34.54
N LYS A 36 -40.05 20.62 34.77
CA LYS A 36 -38.93 21.33 34.13
C LYS A 36 -37.58 20.90 34.73
N GLY A 37 -37.51 20.65 36.03
CA GLY A 37 -36.28 20.18 36.68
C GLY A 37 -35.84 18.78 36.23
N THR A 38 -36.78 17.86 36.05
CA THR A 38 -36.50 16.50 35.55
C THR A 38 -36.11 16.50 34.07
N ALA A 39 -36.77 17.29 33.22
CA ALA A 39 -36.40 17.45 31.81
C ALA A 39 -35.00 18.09 31.66
N VAL A 40 -34.67 19.14 32.41
CA VAL A 40 -33.33 19.77 32.40
C VAL A 40 -32.26 18.80 32.93
N GLN A 41 -32.53 18.06 34.00
CA GLN A 41 -31.62 17.03 34.48
C GLN A 41 -31.43 15.89 33.47
N GLN A 42 -32.48 15.50 32.75
CA GLN A 42 -32.41 14.51 31.68
C GLN A 42 -31.54 15.02 30.53
N THR A 43 -31.72 16.27 30.10
CA THR A 43 -30.85 16.88 29.07
C THR A 43 -29.39 16.97 29.52
N ASN A 44 -29.11 17.23 30.79
CA ASN A 44 -27.74 17.23 31.32
C ASN A 44 -27.12 15.82 31.34
N LYS A 45 -27.92 14.79 31.66
CA LYS A 45 -27.50 13.39 31.57
C LYS A 45 -27.23 13.00 30.12
N ASP A 46 -28.08 13.41 29.19
CA ASP A 46 -27.91 13.12 27.76
C ASP A 46 -26.67 13.82 27.18
N ILE A 47 -26.42 15.09 27.55
CA ILE A 47 -25.19 15.81 27.19
C ILE A 47 -23.96 15.09 27.75
N SER A 48 -24.03 14.61 28.99
CA SER A 48 -22.93 13.88 29.64
C SER A 48 -22.69 12.53 28.95
N ALA A 49 -23.75 11.78 28.64
CA ALA A 49 -23.67 10.53 27.91
C ALA A 49 -23.08 10.73 26.51
N GLN A 50 -23.49 11.78 25.79
CA GLN A 50 -22.91 12.14 24.49
C GLN A 50 -21.42 12.47 24.60
N ARG A 51 -20.99 13.16 25.66
CA ARG A 51 -19.55 13.43 25.88
C ARG A 51 -18.77 12.15 26.07
N ILE A 52 -19.29 11.22 26.87
CA ILE A 52 -18.67 9.90 27.10
C ILE A 52 -18.60 9.11 25.80
N GLN A 53 -19.69 9.07 25.03
CA GLN A 53 -19.74 8.39 23.73
C GLN A 53 -18.73 8.98 22.73
N ARG A 54 -18.66 10.32 22.62
CA ARG A 54 -17.67 10.98 21.74
C ARG A 54 -16.23 10.69 22.18
N ALA A 55 -15.96 10.72 23.49
CA ALA A 55 -14.64 10.38 24.02
C ALA A 55 -14.27 8.93 23.72
N TRP A 56 -15.23 8.00 23.87
CA TRP A 56 -15.05 6.59 23.56
C TRP A 56 -14.79 6.35 22.07
N LEU A 57 -15.60 6.93 21.18
CA LEU A 57 -15.40 6.83 19.73
C LEU A 57 -14.05 7.42 19.31
N SER A 58 -13.68 8.59 19.83
CA SER A 58 -12.37 9.19 19.57
C SER A 58 -11.22 8.29 20.05
N HIS A 59 -11.35 7.67 21.21
CA HIS A 59 -10.36 6.70 21.71
C HIS A 59 -10.26 5.46 20.79
N MET A 60 -11.39 4.94 20.32
CA MET A 60 -11.41 3.83 19.35
C MET A 60 -10.74 4.22 18.03
N ASP A 61 -11.06 5.40 17.48
CA ASP A 61 -10.48 5.90 16.23
C ASP A 61 -8.96 6.09 16.37
N GLN A 62 -8.50 6.66 17.48
CA GLN A 62 -7.07 6.80 17.77
C GLN A 62 -6.38 5.44 17.87
N THR A 63 -7.03 4.46 18.51
CA THR A 63 -6.50 3.09 18.65
C THR A 63 -6.37 2.41 17.29
N ILE A 64 -7.42 2.48 16.46
CA ILE A 64 -7.42 1.95 15.10
C ILE A 64 -6.34 2.64 14.25
N PHE A 65 -6.23 3.97 14.33
CA PHE A 65 -5.23 4.72 13.59
C PHE A 65 -3.80 4.35 13.99
N GLN A 66 -3.52 4.21 15.28
CA GLN A 66 -2.21 3.76 15.76
C GLN A 66 -1.88 2.36 15.20
N LEU A 67 -2.82 1.44 15.28
CA LEU A 67 -2.65 0.08 14.75
C LEU A 67 -2.40 0.10 13.24
N LEU A 68 -3.20 0.84 12.46
CA LEU A 68 -3.01 1.01 11.02
C LEU A 68 -1.63 1.60 10.71
N LYS A 69 -1.21 2.63 11.44
CA LYS A 69 0.10 3.28 11.27
C LYS A 69 1.26 2.31 11.50
N HIS A 70 1.22 1.54 12.58
CA HIS A 70 2.24 0.52 12.87
C HIS A 70 2.25 -0.56 11.80
N THR A 71 1.07 -0.98 11.38
CA THR A 71 0.88 -2.02 10.38
C THR A 71 1.42 -1.62 9.02
N ILE A 72 1.11 -0.42 8.55
CA ILE A 72 1.58 0.09 7.26
C ILE A 72 3.08 0.35 7.26
N ARG A 73 3.63 0.88 8.36
CA ARG A 73 5.09 1.03 8.50
C ARG A 73 5.79 -0.33 8.44
N ALA A 74 5.20 -1.35 9.05
CA ALA A 74 5.74 -2.71 8.97
C ALA A 74 5.62 -3.29 7.56
N ALA A 75 4.51 -3.02 6.89
CA ALA A 75 4.26 -3.48 5.54
C ALA A 75 5.30 -2.90 4.55
N GLU A 76 5.57 -1.60 4.62
CA GLU A 76 6.57 -0.91 3.81
C GLU A 76 7.97 -1.56 3.88
N LEU A 77 8.37 -1.98 5.09
CA LEU A 77 9.72 -2.47 5.35
C LEU A 77 9.95 -3.94 4.96
N ARG A 78 8.95 -4.80 5.16
CA ARG A 78 9.16 -6.26 5.10
C ARG A 78 8.17 -7.03 4.25
N VAL A 79 7.00 -6.46 3.97
CA VAL A 79 5.85 -7.20 3.41
C VAL A 79 5.47 -6.73 2.02
N THR A 80 5.94 -5.56 1.59
CA THR A 80 5.66 -4.94 0.31
C THR A 80 5.53 -5.91 -0.86
N HIS A 81 6.51 -6.79 -1.06
CA HIS A 81 6.50 -7.78 -2.15
C HIS A 81 5.29 -8.72 -2.07
N GLN A 82 4.91 -9.19 -0.88
CA GLN A 82 3.81 -10.13 -0.73
C GLN A 82 2.45 -9.48 -0.96
N ILE A 83 2.27 -8.24 -0.50
CA ILE A 83 1.07 -7.46 -0.80
C ILE A 83 0.99 -7.21 -2.31
N LEU A 84 2.10 -6.81 -2.94
CA LEU A 84 2.12 -6.61 -4.39
C LEU A 84 1.86 -7.90 -5.16
N LYS A 85 2.32 -9.06 -4.69
CA LYS A 85 2.07 -10.34 -5.36
C LYS A 85 0.57 -10.62 -5.52
N GLU A 86 -0.24 -10.26 -4.52
CA GLU A 86 -1.70 -10.39 -4.58
C GLU A 86 -2.36 -9.31 -5.46
N VAL A 87 -1.79 -8.10 -5.53
CA VAL A 87 -2.34 -7.02 -6.36
C VAL A 87 -1.97 -7.17 -7.84
N SER A 88 -0.69 -7.41 -8.13
CA SER A 88 -0.11 -7.56 -9.46
C SER A 88 1.21 -8.35 -9.36
N PRO A 89 1.21 -9.65 -9.72
CA PRO A 89 2.41 -10.49 -9.69
C PRO A 89 3.57 -9.92 -10.52
N LEU A 90 3.27 -9.33 -11.68
CA LEU A 90 4.27 -8.75 -12.58
C LEU A 90 5.02 -7.58 -11.92
N GLU A 91 4.30 -6.70 -11.22
CA GLU A 91 4.94 -5.59 -10.49
C GLU A 91 5.70 -6.08 -9.27
N ALA A 92 5.23 -7.15 -8.62
CA ALA A 92 5.94 -7.75 -7.49
C ALA A 92 7.31 -8.31 -7.91
N GLU A 93 7.39 -8.93 -9.08
CA GLU A 93 8.64 -9.41 -9.66
C GLU A 93 9.60 -8.25 -9.95
N LEU A 94 9.11 -7.16 -10.55
CA LEU A 94 9.90 -5.96 -10.81
C LEU A 94 10.43 -5.30 -9.53
N VAL A 95 9.64 -5.31 -8.44
CA VAL A 95 10.09 -4.77 -7.14
C VAL A 95 11.11 -5.67 -6.45
N LYS A 96 11.12 -6.97 -6.76
CA LYS A 96 12.09 -7.93 -6.23
C LYS A 96 13.42 -7.90 -6.98
N ASP A 97 13.42 -7.46 -8.23
CA ASP A 97 14.61 -7.36 -9.06
C ASP A 97 15.62 -6.35 -8.46
N PRO A 98 16.84 -6.78 -8.08
CA PRO A 98 17.86 -5.90 -7.52
C PRO A 98 18.35 -4.81 -8.50
N SER A 99 18.22 -5.02 -9.81
CA SER A 99 18.60 -4.04 -10.83
C SER A 99 17.62 -2.86 -10.86
N MET A 100 16.36 -3.11 -10.50
CA MET A 100 15.30 -2.13 -10.44
C MET A 100 15.22 -1.60 -9.00
N LYS A 101 15.73 -0.39 -8.76
CA LYS A 101 15.68 0.25 -7.44
C LYS A 101 14.26 0.75 -7.12
N CYS A 102 13.29 -0.14 -7.01
CA CYS A 102 11.90 0.21 -6.74
C CYS A 102 11.64 0.39 -5.24
N LYS A 103 10.82 1.37 -4.88
CA LYS A 103 10.33 1.60 -3.52
C LYS A 103 8.82 1.79 -3.55
N VAL A 104 8.09 0.92 -2.85
CA VAL A 104 6.66 1.10 -2.64
C VAL A 104 6.44 1.97 -1.42
N ARG A 105 5.52 2.91 -1.54
CA ARG A 105 5.09 3.76 -0.44
C ARG A 105 3.59 3.61 -0.27
N PHE A 106 3.15 3.50 0.97
CA PHE A 106 1.75 3.48 1.34
C PHE A 106 1.37 4.82 1.97
N ARG A 107 0.11 5.22 1.81
CA ARG A 107 -0.46 6.42 2.39
C ARG A 107 -1.87 6.15 2.86
N PHE A 108 -2.29 6.92 3.85
CA PHE A 108 -3.69 7.05 4.21
C PHE A 108 -4.34 8.12 3.33
N SER A 109 -5.54 7.83 2.85
CA SER A 109 -6.38 8.68 2.00
C SER A 109 -7.83 8.54 2.45
N GLY A 110 -8.74 9.29 1.82
CA GLY A 110 -10.17 9.31 2.15
C GLY A 110 -10.58 10.54 2.97
N GLU A 111 -11.86 10.90 2.84
CA GLU A 111 -12.47 12.07 3.49
C GLU A 111 -13.00 11.76 4.90
N THR A 112 -13.30 10.49 5.16
CA THR A 112 -13.90 10.01 6.42
C THR A 112 -13.04 8.92 7.05
N PHE A 113 -13.16 8.76 8.37
CA PHE A 113 -12.54 7.66 9.11
C PHE A 113 -13.41 6.39 9.01
N PRO A 114 -12.82 5.18 8.95
CA PRO A 114 -11.37 4.85 8.88
C PRO A 114 -10.74 5.24 7.53
N PRO A 115 -9.44 5.58 7.50
CA PRO A 115 -8.78 5.99 6.27
C PRO A 115 -8.64 4.82 5.29
N VAL A 116 -8.75 5.14 4.00
CA VAL A 116 -8.44 4.23 2.91
C VAL A 116 -6.93 4.15 2.72
N ILE A 117 -6.39 2.94 2.59
CA ILE A 117 -4.97 2.74 2.31
C ILE A 117 -4.75 2.78 0.80
N VAL A 118 -3.84 3.64 0.36
CA VAL A 118 -3.40 3.73 -1.03
C VAL A 118 -1.90 3.48 -1.12
N PHE A 119 -1.42 2.98 -2.26
CA PHE A 119 -0.01 2.73 -2.48
C PHE A 119 0.43 3.21 -3.86
N LYS A 120 1.72 3.47 -3.99
CA LYS A 120 2.37 3.87 -5.23
C LYS A 120 3.79 3.33 -5.29
N ILE A 121 4.22 2.93 -6.48
CA ILE A 121 5.56 2.41 -6.74
C ILE A 121 6.41 3.56 -7.28
N PHE A 122 7.51 3.82 -6.61
CA PHE A 122 8.50 4.82 -7.00
C PHE A 122 9.76 4.11 -7.47
N LEU A 123 10.40 4.66 -8.49
CA LEU A 123 11.76 4.30 -8.83
C LEU A 123 12.70 5.22 -8.04
N HIS A 124 13.62 4.62 -7.30
CA HIS A 124 14.65 5.34 -6.57
C HIS A 124 15.72 5.78 -7.56
N THR A 125 15.80 7.08 -7.76
CA THR A 125 16.60 7.71 -8.80
C THR A 125 18.05 7.99 -8.41
N GLU A 126 18.46 7.81 -7.14
CA GLU A 126 19.80 8.19 -6.66
C GLU A 126 20.25 9.61 -7.10
N GLY A 127 19.30 10.51 -7.36
CA GLY A 127 19.54 11.85 -7.88
C GLY A 127 19.52 11.98 -9.42
N HIS A 128 19.53 10.89 -10.17
CA HIS A 128 19.38 10.89 -11.63
C HIS A 128 17.89 10.94 -12.02
N GLY A 129 17.39 12.02 -12.62
CA GLY A 129 16.00 12.06 -13.09
C GLY A 129 15.72 11.01 -14.17
N TYR A 130 14.63 10.25 -14.05
CA TYR A 130 14.13 9.45 -15.17
C TYR A 130 13.36 10.34 -16.15
N ASN A 131 13.76 10.28 -17.41
CA ASN A 131 13.06 10.96 -18.49
C ASN A 131 11.96 10.04 -19.04
N TYR A 132 10.72 10.48 -18.91
CA TYR A 132 9.59 9.81 -19.53
C TYR A 132 9.50 10.27 -20.99
N PHE A 133 9.54 9.32 -21.92
CA PHE A 133 9.28 9.59 -23.32
C PHE A 133 7.78 9.75 -23.53
N SER A 134 7.37 10.90 -24.07
CA SER A 134 5.98 11.18 -24.41
C SER A 134 5.91 11.66 -25.84
N GLY A 135 5.08 11.01 -26.66
CA GLY A 135 4.89 11.39 -28.07
C GLY A 135 4.55 12.87 -28.24
N LYS A 136 3.76 13.44 -27.31
CA LYS A 136 3.39 14.86 -27.28
C LYS A 136 4.62 15.79 -27.25
N LYS A 137 5.67 15.41 -26.51
CA LYS A 137 6.89 16.25 -26.39
C LYS A 137 7.77 16.19 -27.63
N PHE A 138 7.81 15.03 -28.31
CA PHE A 138 8.71 14.81 -29.44
C PHE A 138 8.06 15.17 -30.79
N LEU A 139 6.76 14.98 -30.92
CA LEU A 139 6.03 15.19 -32.17
C LEU A 139 5.56 16.65 -32.26
N LYS A 140 6.31 17.47 -33.00
CA LYS A 140 5.85 18.82 -33.37
C LYS A 140 4.62 18.71 -34.30
N PRO A 141 3.58 19.54 -34.13
CA PRO A 141 2.34 19.46 -34.92
C PRO A 141 2.55 19.51 -36.44
N SER A 142 3.61 20.18 -36.90
CA SER A 142 3.98 20.33 -38.31
C SER A 142 5.01 19.30 -38.81
N SER A 143 5.32 18.27 -38.02
CA SER A 143 6.32 17.26 -38.41
C SER A 143 5.72 16.14 -39.24
N GLU A 144 6.51 15.57 -40.16
CA GLU A 144 6.13 14.41 -40.97
C GLU A 144 5.69 13.23 -40.08
N ALA A 145 6.31 13.08 -38.90
CA ALA A 145 5.95 12.04 -37.95
C ALA A 145 4.51 12.15 -37.41
N VAL A 146 3.91 13.36 -37.39
CA VAL A 146 2.49 13.53 -37.04
C VAL A 146 1.59 13.09 -38.18
N ALA A 147 1.96 13.39 -39.42
CA ALA A 147 1.22 12.92 -40.60
C ALA A 147 1.25 11.38 -40.68
N ASP A 148 2.41 10.78 -40.41
CA ASP A 148 2.58 9.33 -40.33
C ASP A 148 1.79 8.73 -39.17
N ALA A 149 1.82 9.33 -37.98
CA ALA A 149 1.01 8.89 -36.85
C ALA A 149 -0.49 8.91 -37.18
N CYS A 150 -0.98 9.96 -37.85
CA CYS A 150 -2.36 10.04 -38.32
C CYS A 150 -2.68 8.94 -39.35
N LYS A 151 -1.75 8.62 -40.24
CA LYS A 151 -1.88 7.54 -41.23
C LYS A 151 -1.91 6.15 -40.57
N ILE A 152 -1.05 5.91 -39.57
CA ILE A 152 -0.97 4.64 -38.83
C ILE A 152 -2.19 4.43 -37.94
N MET A 153 -2.58 5.44 -37.16
CA MET A 153 -3.70 5.36 -36.21
C MET A 153 -5.08 5.44 -36.89
N GLY A 154 -5.13 6.06 -38.06
CA GLY A 154 -6.35 6.43 -38.76
C GLY A 154 -6.94 7.75 -38.26
N LYS A 155 -7.50 8.54 -39.20
CA LYS A 155 -8.02 9.90 -38.96
C LYS A 155 -8.95 10.00 -37.75
N ARG A 156 -9.89 9.06 -37.58
CA ARG A 156 -10.87 9.11 -36.50
C ARG A 156 -10.24 9.03 -35.11
N ARG A 157 -9.31 8.08 -34.90
CA ARG A 157 -8.64 7.89 -33.61
C ARG A 157 -7.68 9.05 -33.33
N PHE A 158 -6.96 9.49 -34.35
CA PHE A 158 -6.07 10.64 -34.25
C PHE A 158 -6.83 11.92 -33.85
N CYS A 159 -7.92 12.26 -34.55
CA CYS A 159 -8.73 13.41 -34.20
C CYS A 159 -9.34 13.29 -32.80
N HIS A 160 -9.82 12.11 -32.40
CA HIS A 160 -10.34 11.90 -31.05
C HIS A 160 -9.29 12.18 -29.97
N GLN A 161 -8.06 11.68 -30.17
CA GLN A 161 -6.93 11.93 -29.27
C GLN A 161 -6.65 13.43 -29.11
N VAL A 162 -6.57 14.16 -30.23
CA VAL A 162 -6.34 15.61 -30.23
C VAL A 162 -7.47 16.37 -29.53
N MET A 163 -8.73 15.97 -29.74
CA MET A 163 -9.88 16.60 -29.08
C MET A 163 -9.90 16.36 -27.56
N GLU A 164 -9.56 15.15 -27.11
CA GLU A 164 -9.45 14.87 -25.68
C GLU A 164 -8.29 15.64 -25.06
N GLU A 165 -7.15 15.76 -25.73
CA GLU A 165 -6.03 16.59 -25.27
C GLU A 165 -6.42 18.05 -25.06
N GLU A 166 -7.12 18.66 -26.03
CA GLU A 166 -7.66 20.02 -25.92
C GLU A 166 -8.63 20.14 -24.73
N ARG A 167 -9.49 19.14 -24.55
CA ARG A 167 -10.41 19.09 -23.41
C ARG A 167 -9.67 18.99 -22.07
N PHE A 168 -8.59 18.21 -22.01
CA PHE A 168 -7.74 18.12 -20.81
C PHE A 168 -7.08 19.46 -20.50
N PHE A 169 -6.55 20.15 -21.51
CA PHE A 169 -6.01 21.51 -21.39
C PHE A 169 -7.04 22.50 -20.83
N GLN A 170 -8.26 22.49 -21.36
CA GLN A 170 -9.32 23.36 -20.85
C GLN A 170 -9.73 23.04 -19.40
N LYS A 171 -9.70 21.76 -19.04
CA LYS A 171 -10.04 21.30 -17.69
C LYS A 171 -8.95 21.64 -16.67
N PHE A 172 -7.69 21.51 -17.05
CA PHE A 172 -6.53 21.69 -16.19
C PHE A 172 -5.66 22.81 -16.74
N LYS A 173 -5.58 23.94 -16.03
CA LYS A 173 -4.85 25.14 -16.50
C LYS A 173 -3.33 24.97 -16.61
N ILE A 174 -2.77 23.94 -15.98
CA ILE A 174 -1.33 23.63 -15.96
C ILE A 174 -1.20 22.22 -16.51
N THR A 175 -0.91 22.11 -17.79
CA THR A 175 -0.87 20.83 -18.51
C THR A 175 0.44 20.58 -19.21
N ASP A 176 1.21 21.64 -19.49
CA ASP A 176 2.49 21.55 -20.15
C ASP A 176 3.58 22.23 -19.32
N GLU A 177 4.83 21.92 -19.65
CA GLU A 177 6.01 22.47 -18.94
C GLU A 177 6.10 24.00 -19.06
N ILE A 178 5.52 24.55 -20.12
CA ILE A 178 5.45 26.00 -20.39
C ILE A 178 4.54 26.70 -19.38
N ASP A 179 3.55 26.00 -18.84
CA ASP A 179 2.57 26.55 -17.88
C ASP A 179 3.14 26.61 -16.45
N ILE A 180 4.31 25.99 -16.21
CA ILE A 180 4.91 25.87 -14.88
C ILE A 180 5.69 27.13 -14.54
N VAL A 181 5.13 27.98 -13.68
CA VAL A 181 5.81 29.18 -13.19
C VAL A 181 6.29 28.99 -11.76
N THR A 182 5.51 28.31 -10.92
CA THR A 182 5.80 28.11 -9.50
C THR A 182 6.07 26.66 -9.13
N LEU A 183 6.66 26.43 -7.95
CA LEU A 183 6.82 25.09 -7.39
C LEU A 183 5.48 24.39 -7.17
N GLN A 184 4.43 25.16 -6.85
CA GLN A 184 3.07 24.63 -6.70
C GLN A 184 2.55 24.11 -8.05
N ASP A 185 2.78 24.86 -9.12
CA ASP A 185 2.39 24.45 -10.48
C ASP A 185 3.13 23.20 -10.90
N TYR A 186 4.42 23.10 -10.57
CA TYR A 186 5.21 21.89 -10.81
C TYR A 186 4.63 20.68 -10.06
N MET A 187 4.23 20.85 -8.79
CA MET A 187 3.60 19.77 -8.02
C MET A 187 2.26 19.34 -8.62
N GLN A 188 1.45 20.30 -9.09
CA GLN A 188 0.17 20.03 -9.75
C GLN A 188 0.37 19.30 -11.08
N TYR A 189 1.27 19.80 -11.93
CA TYR A 189 1.65 19.17 -13.19
C TYR A 189 2.18 17.75 -12.99
N SER A 190 3.09 17.54 -12.02
CA SER A 190 3.65 16.22 -11.75
C SER A 190 2.59 15.23 -11.26
N SER A 191 1.63 15.68 -10.43
CA SER A 191 0.49 14.86 -10.01
C SER A 191 -0.43 14.53 -11.20
N LEU A 192 -0.70 15.51 -12.06
CA LEU A 192 -1.51 15.31 -13.26
C LEU A 192 -0.86 14.30 -14.22
N LEU A 193 0.45 14.39 -14.45
CA LEU A 193 1.19 13.41 -15.25
C LEU A 193 1.07 12.00 -14.67
N ASP A 194 1.14 11.86 -13.35
CA ASP A 194 1.00 10.57 -12.68
C ASP A 194 -0.42 9.99 -12.81
N GLU A 195 -1.46 10.83 -12.81
CA GLU A 195 -2.86 10.45 -13.00
C GLU A 195 -3.24 10.20 -14.47
N THR A 196 -2.54 10.85 -15.40
CA THR A 196 -2.83 10.75 -16.83
C THR A 196 -2.42 9.37 -17.37
N PRO A 197 -3.28 8.68 -18.15
CA PRO A 197 -2.93 7.40 -18.74
C PRO A 197 -1.76 7.50 -19.72
N ALA A 198 -1.03 6.40 -19.89
CA ALA A 198 0.13 6.33 -20.78
C ALA A 198 -0.23 6.60 -22.26
N SER A 199 -1.46 6.24 -22.67
CA SER A 199 -1.97 6.52 -24.02
C SER A 199 -2.09 8.02 -24.33
N TYR A 200 -2.23 8.85 -23.31
CA TYR A 200 -2.30 10.32 -23.41
C TYR A 200 -0.95 10.98 -23.07
N GLY A 201 0.15 10.21 -23.06
CA GLY A 201 1.48 10.72 -22.74
C GLY A 201 1.74 10.97 -21.25
N GLY A 202 0.86 10.47 -20.38
CA GLY A 202 1.06 10.45 -18.93
C GLY A 202 1.89 9.26 -18.44
N ARG A 203 2.09 9.16 -17.13
CA ARG A 203 2.90 8.11 -16.49
C ARG A 203 2.08 6.91 -16.03
N ASN A 204 0.75 7.04 -15.95
CA ASN A 204 -0.14 6.00 -15.43
C ASN A 204 0.31 5.43 -14.06
N ASN A 205 0.85 6.29 -13.20
CA ASN A 205 1.40 5.92 -11.90
C ASN A 205 0.65 6.65 -10.77
N TYR A 206 -0.67 6.50 -10.77
CA TYR A 206 -1.55 7.11 -9.78
C TYR A 206 -1.48 6.36 -8.43
N TRP A 207 -2.04 6.98 -7.38
CA TRP A 207 -2.22 6.31 -6.10
C TRP A 207 -3.28 5.22 -6.21
N ARG A 208 -2.89 3.95 -6.05
CA ARG A 208 -3.79 2.81 -6.16
C ARG A 208 -4.37 2.43 -4.80
N LYS A 209 -5.69 2.23 -4.74
CA LYS A 209 -6.35 1.76 -3.53
C LYS A 209 -5.97 0.32 -3.22
N LEU A 210 -5.56 0.05 -1.97
CA LEU A 210 -5.34 -1.28 -1.45
C LEU A 210 -6.64 -1.78 -0.82
N ASN A 211 -7.29 -2.75 -1.47
CA ASN A 211 -8.50 -3.38 -0.94
C ASN A 211 -8.13 -4.57 -0.05
N LEU A 212 -9.00 -4.91 0.90
CA LEU A 212 -8.83 -6.08 1.76
C LEU A 212 -8.66 -7.41 0.98
N LYS A 213 -9.30 -7.52 -0.20
CA LYS A 213 -9.16 -8.67 -1.12
C LYS A 213 -7.72 -8.86 -1.61
N ASN A 214 -6.93 -7.80 -1.65
CA ASN A 214 -5.59 -7.78 -2.18
C ASN A 214 -4.54 -7.90 -1.06
N ILE A 215 -4.97 -8.19 0.18
CA ILE A 215 -4.11 -8.34 1.33
C ILE A 215 -4.13 -9.82 1.73
N PRO A 216 -2.97 -10.49 1.86
CA PRO A 216 -2.93 -11.87 2.32
C PRO A 216 -3.57 -12.06 3.69
N ARG A 217 -4.58 -12.94 3.79
CA ARG A 217 -5.28 -13.28 5.05
C ARG A 217 -4.35 -13.88 6.12
N THR A 218 -3.24 -14.44 5.66
CA THR A 218 -2.16 -15.00 6.47
C THR A 218 -1.51 -13.98 7.41
N MET A 219 -1.68 -12.69 7.15
CA MET A 219 -0.97 -11.62 7.87
C MET A 219 -1.86 -10.80 8.78
N ILE A 220 -1.28 -10.22 9.83
CA ILE A 220 -1.99 -9.33 10.76
C ILE A 220 -2.47 -8.06 10.07
N ILE A 221 -1.82 -7.60 8.99
CA ILE A 221 -2.32 -6.46 8.22
C ILE A 221 -3.75 -6.66 7.71
N TYR A 222 -4.11 -7.89 7.29
CA TYR A 222 -5.48 -8.19 6.90
C TYR A 222 -6.45 -7.97 8.06
N ASP A 223 -6.13 -8.50 9.24
CA ASP A 223 -6.99 -8.36 10.42
C ASP A 223 -7.13 -6.91 10.87
N THR A 224 -6.03 -6.15 10.83
CA THR A 224 -6.03 -4.73 11.16
C THR A 224 -6.95 -3.94 10.22
N VAL A 225 -6.83 -4.16 8.91
CA VAL A 225 -7.66 -3.47 7.91
C VAL A 225 -9.11 -3.93 8.01
N HIS A 226 -9.35 -5.23 8.19
CA HIS A 226 -10.68 -5.78 8.42
C HIS A 226 -11.32 -5.20 9.68
N TYR A 227 -10.57 -5.07 10.78
CA TYR A 227 -11.06 -4.46 12.01
C TYR A 227 -11.42 -2.98 11.80
N ALA A 228 -10.61 -2.23 11.06
CA ALA A 228 -10.91 -0.85 10.71
C ALA A 228 -12.21 -0.75 9.89
N GLU A 229 -12.39 -1.59 8.86
CA GLU A 229 -13.56 -1.54 7.96
C GLU A 229 -14.86 -2.09 8.61
N SER A 230 -14.77 -3.13 9.43
CA SER A 230 -15.94 -3.85 9.97
C SER A 230 -16.24 -3.57 11.44
N GLY A 231 -15.28 -3.05 12.21
CA GLY A 231 -15.36 -2.94 13.67
C GLY A 231 -15.22 -4.28 14.41
N ILE A 232 -15.05 -5.41 13.72
CA ILE A 232 -14.95 -6.74 14.31
C ILE A 232 -13.49 -7.12 14.50
N ILE A 233 -13.09 -7.33 15.76
CA ILE A 233 -11.71 -7.72 16.11
C ILE A 233 -11.51 -9.23 15.94
N SER A 234 -10.46 -9.62 15.22
CA SER A 234 -10.08 -11.04 15.13
C SER A 234 -9.45 -11.49 16.45
N HIS A 235 -9.63 -12.77 16.82
CA HIS A 235 -8.98 -13.33 18.01
C HIS A 235 -7.43 -13.25 17.93
N ARG A 236 -6.87 -13.36 16.72
CA ARG A 236 -5.43 -13.16 16.48
C ARG A 236 -4.99 -11.74 16.82
N LEU A 237 -5.70 -10.74 16.28
CA LEU A 237 -5.39 -9.35 16.55
C LEU A 237 -5.61 -9.02 18.03
N GLN A 238 -6.66 -9.53 18.65
CA GLN A 238 -6.98 -9.28 20.05
C GLN A 238 -5.84 -9.68 21.01
N LYS A 239 -5.14 -10.80 20.74
CA LYS A 239 -3.99 -11.26 21.52
C LYS A 239 -2.81 -10.29 21.42
N GLU A 240 -2.47 -9.87 20.21
CA GLU A 240 -1.30 -9.03 19.95
C GLU A 240 -1.58 -7.53 20.17
N MET A 241 -2.85 -7.12 20.16
CA MET A 241 -3.26 -5.70 20.15
C MET A 241 -2.69 -4.93 21.34
N LYS A 242 -2.75 -5.51 22.54
CA LYS A 242 -2.21 -4.88 23.75
C LYS A 242 -0.72 -4.58 23.62
N TYR A 243 0.03 -5.48 22.97
CA TYR A 243 1.46 -5.33 22.76
C TYR A 243 1.79 -4.37 21.60
N LEU A 244 1.01 -4.40 20.51
CA LEU A 244 1.20 -3.52 19.35
C LEU A 244 0.88 -2.05 19.63
N LEU A 245 -0.03 -1.76 20.58
CA LEU A 245 -0.38 -0.40 20.98
C LEU A 245 0.61 0.20 22.00
N GLN A 246 1.48 -0.61 22.60
CA GLN A 246 2.48 -0.09 23.53
C GLN A 246 3.56 0.69 22.79
N LYS A 247 3.92 1.85 23.34
CA LYS A 247 5.03 2.66 22.83
C LYS A 247 6.35 1.89 23.03
N PRO A 248 7.14 1.66 21.96
CA PRO A 248 8.41 0.94 22.07
C PRO A 248 9.39 1.70 22.97
N GLN A 249 9.78 1.09 24.09
CA GLN A 249 10.81 1.60 25.01
C GLN A 249 12.20 1.16 24.57
N THR A 250 12.32 -0.04 24.00
CA THR A 250 13.58 -0.63 23.52
C THR A 250 13.56 -0.90 22.01
N GLU A 251 14.73 -1.05 21.41
CA GLU A 251 14.85 -1.36 19.98
C GLU A 251 14.38 -2.79 19.68
N GLU A 252 14.61 -3.72 20.61
CA GLU A 252 14.20 -5.12 20.54
C GLU A 252 12.67 -5.22 20.50
N MET A 253 11.98 -4.47 21.37
CA MET A 253 10.52 -4.41 21.36
C MET A 253 10.00 -3.86 20.03
N ARG A 254 10.64 -2.82 19.49
CA ARG A 254 10.27 -2.29 18.16
C ARG A 254 10.47 -3.32 17.06
N LYS A 255 11.59 -4.05 17.07
CA LYS A 255 11.90 -5.12 16.09
C LYS A 255 10.90 -6.28 16.20
N HIS A 256 10.48 -6.61 17.43
CA HIS A 256 9.51 -7.67 17.69
C HIS A 256 8.10 -7.26 17.23
N GLN A 257 7.64 -6.06 17.57
CA GLN A 257 6.38 -5.50 17.04
C GLN A 257 6.39 -5.48 15.51
N LEU A 258 7.50 -5.06 14.89
CA LEU A 258 7.67 -5.08 13.44
C LEU A 258 7.61 -6.52 12.89
N TRP A 259 8.23 -7.47 13.57
CA TRP A 259 8.21 -8.89 13.19
C TRP A 259 6.80 -9.46 13.26
N ILE A 260 6.05 -9.27 14.35
CA ILE A 260 4.67 -9.74 14.52
C ILE A 260 3.79 -9.30 13.34
N VAL A 261 3.87 -8.03 12.93
CA VAL A 261 3.03 -7.53 11.84
C VAL A 261 3.50 -8.00 10.45
N SER A 262 4.81 -8.20 10.29
CA SER A 262 5.39 -8.65 9.02
C SER A 262 5.45 -10.16 8.85
N GLU A 263 5.13 -10.92 9.90
CA GLU A 263 5.13 -12.37 9.90
C GLU A 263 4.04 -12.90 8.96
N VAL A 264 4.45 -13.79 8.07
CA VAL A 264 3.58 -14.37 7.06
C VAL A 264 3.33 -15.78 7.52
N ARG A 265 2.21 -15.94 8.23
CA ARG A 265 1.86 -17.23 8.78
C ARG A 265 1.33 -18.10 7.66
N CYS A 266 2.03 -19.18 7.35
CA CYS A 266 1.41 -20.21 6.54
C CYS A 266 0.10 -20.60 7.22
N PRO A 267 -1.03 -20.71 6.49
CA PRO A 267 -2.12 -21.53 7.00
C PRO A 267 -1.43 -22.84 7.35
N SER A 268 -1.56 -23.32 8.59
CA SER A 268 -1.22 -24.70 8.86
C SER A 268 -1.99 -25.49 7.81
N SER A 269 -1.27 -25.95 6.79
CA SER A 269 -1.72 -27.05 5.98
C SER A 269 -2.29 -28.05 6.98
N PHE A 270 -3.50 -28.53 6.68
CA PHE A 270 -4.05 -29.77 7.20
C PHE A 270 -2.91 -30.68 7.67
N PRO A 271 -3.02 -31.36 8.84
CA PRO A 271 -1.95 -32.22 9.32
C PRO A 271 -1.50 -33.03 8.12
N THR A 272 -0.28 -32.74 7.64
CA THR A 272 0.28 -33.43 6.50
C THR A 272 0.22 -34.88 6.93
N SER A 273 -0.72 -35.64 6.36
CA SER A 273 -0.65 -37.08 6.35
C SER A 273 0.74 -37.33 5.82
N GLN A 274 1.65 -37.64 6.75
CA GLN A 274 3.06 -37.81 6.45
C GLN A 274 3.10 -38.76 5.26
N PRO A 275 3.68 -38.36 4.11
CA PRO A 275 4.22 -39.38 3.25
C PRO A 275 5.19 -40.12 4.17
N LEU A 276 5.00 -41.42 4.34
CA LEU A 276 5.98 -42.30 4.95
C LEU A 276 7.24 -42.30 4.07
N TYR A 277 7.97 -41.19 4.09
CA TYR A 277 9.34 -41.08 3.63
C TYR A 277 10.12 -40.71 4.87
N GLY A 278 10.65 -41.76 5.51
CA GLY A 278 11.56 -41.62 6.63
C GLY A 278 12.76 -40.74 6.24
N PRO A 279 13.42 -40.12 7.23
CA PRO A 279 14.60 -39.31 6.98
C PRO A 279 15.66 -40.19 6.29
N TYR A 280 16.19 -39.71 5.16
CA TYR A 280 17.34 -40.30 4.52
C TYR A 280 18.53 -40.13 5.46
N GLN A 281 18.76 -41.13 6.32
CA GLN A 281 20.01 -41.25 7.05
C GLN A 281 21.12 -41.29 6.02
N GLN A 282 22.12 -40.43 6.24
CA GLN A 282 23.34 -40.39 5.47
C GLN A 282 24.10 -41.70 5.74
N GLN A 283 23.74 -42.77 5.03
CA GLN A 283 24.49 -44.03 5.02
C GLN A 283 25.77 -43.81 4.23
N SER A 284 26.80 -43.38 4.95
CA SER A 284 28.15 -43.80 4.64
C SER A 284 28.17 -45.34 4.59
N GLN A 285 28.72 -45.88 3.50
CA GLN A 285 28.90 -47.30 3.18
C GLN A 285 27.67 -48.07 2.67
N ILE A 286 27.31 -47.82 1.40
CA ILE A 286 26.54 -48.79 0.60
C ILE A 286 27.45 -50.01 0.37
N GLN A 287 27.24 -51.08 1.13
CA GLN A 287 27.77 -52.40 0.80
C GLN A 287 27.09 -52.89 -0.47
N HIS A 288 27.85 -52.97 -1.56
CA HIS A 288 27.36 -53.41 -2.85
C HIS A 288 27.13 -54.93 -2.80
N LEU A 289 25.87 -55.36 -2.72
CA LEU A 289 25.53 -56.78 -2.88
C LEU A 289 25.90 -57.21 -4.31
N GLY A 290 26.80 -58.20 -4.38
CA GLY A 290 27.50 -58.60 -5.58
C GLY A 290 26.62 -59.34 -6.59
N ARG A 291 26.64 -58.86 -7.83
CA ARG A 291 26.44 -59.65 -9.07
C ARG A 291 26.94 -58.82 -10.26
N ARG A 292 28.26 -58.66 -10.38
CA ARG A 292 28.90 -58.18 -11.62
C ARG A 292 29.92 -59.22 -12.05
N SER A 293 29.92 -59.58 -13.34
CA SER A 293 30.90 -60.52 -13.88
C SER A 293 32.32 -59.96 -13.72
N LYS A 294 33.32 -60.84 -13.57
CA LYS A 294 34.74 -60.43 -13.43
C LYS A 294 35.20 -59.51 -14.57
N GLN A 295 34.68 -59.73 -15.78
CA GLN A 295 35.01 -58.92 -16.95
C GLN A 295 34.46 -57.48 -16.83
N ALA A 296 33.26 -57.32 -16.27
CA ALA A 296 32.68 -55.99 -16.01
C ALA A 296 33.46 -55.25 -14.91
N GLN A 297 33.96 -55.95 -13.90
CA GLN A 297 34.80 -55.36 -12.86
C GLN A 297 36.14 -54.86 -13.43
N MET A 298 36.82 -55.68 -14.24
CA MET A 298 38.08 -55.28 -14.89
C MET A 298 37.91 -54.08 -15.83
N LYS A 299 36.78 -53.98 -16.55
CA LYS A 299 36.51 -52.84 -17.43
C LYS A 299 36.32 -51.53 -16.64
N VAL A 300 35.65 -51.61 -15.48
CA VAL A 300 35.45 -50.45 -14.58
C VAL A 300 36.76 -50.03 -13.93
N GLU A 301 37.56 -50.98 -13.45
CA GLU A 301 38.92 -50.74 -12.92
C GLU A 301 39.80 -50.02 -13.96
N LYS A 302 39.80 -50.50 -15.21
CA LYS A 302 40.56 -49.89 -16.32
C LYS A 302 40.10 -48.46 -16.60
N MET A 303 38.78 -48.21 -16.64
CA MET A 303 38.26 -46.85 -16.81
C MET A 303 38.61 -45.92 -15.64
N LYS A 304 38.54 -46.42 -14.39
CA LYS A 304 38.93 -45.63 -13.21
C LYS A 304 40.41 -45.23 -13.25
N LYS A 305 41.30 -46.16 -13.64
CA LYS A 305 42.74 -45.86 -13.81
C LYS A 305 42.98 -44.83 -14.90
N ALA A 306 42.31 -44.97 -16.05
CA ALA A 306 42.43 -43.99 -17.14
C ALA A 306 41.96 -42.59 -16.72
N TYR A 307 40.85 -42.50 -15.97
CA TYR A 307 40.34 -41.23 -15.46
C TYR A 307 41.25 -40.59 -14.41
N LYS A 308 41.83 -41.38 -13.50
CA LYS A 308 42.80 -40.87 -12.52
C LYS A 308 44.05 -40.34 -13.22
N MET A 309 44.61 -41.10 -14.16
CA MET A 309 45.76 -40.68 -14.96
C MET A 309 45.48 -39.40 -15.77
N ALA A 310 44.28 -39.29 -16.37
CA ALA A 310 43.89 -38.08 -17.09
C ALA A 310 43.73 -36.87 -16.15
N LYS A 311 43.16 -37.08 -14.96
CA LYS A 311 43.01 -36.03 -13.94
C LYS A 311 44.37 -35.55 -13.41
N GLU A 312 45.30 -36.48 -13.16
CA GLU A 312 46.66 -36.17 -12.71
C GLU A 312 47.45 -35.46 -13.80
N LYS A 313 47.33 -35.90 -15.06
CA LYS A 313 47.97 -35.24 -16.21
C LYS A 313 47.45 -33.82 -16.44
N ASN A 314 46.15 -33.60 -16.26
CA ASN A 314 45.54 -32.26 -16.33
C ASN A 314 45.95 -31.37 -15.14
N ALA A 315 46.18 -31.96 -13.96
CA ALA A 315 46.68 -31.23 -12.80
C ALA A 315 48.16 -30.83 -12.93
N SER A 316 48.99 -31.63 -13.63
CA SER A 316 50.40 -31.31 -13.87
C SER A 316 50.64 -30.29 -15.00
N VAL A 317 49.66 -30.08 -15.89
CA VAL A 317 49.77 -29.11 -17.01
C VAL A 317 49.28 -27.70 -16.60
N GLY A 318 48.49 -27.58 -15.52
CA GLY A 318 47.96 -26.31 -15.03
C GLY A 318 48.91 -25.46 -14.18
N THR A 319 50.19 -25.82 -14.05
CA THR A 319 51.17 -25.14 -13.18
C THR A 319 52.36 -24.51 -13.93
N VAL A 320 52.23 -24.26 -15.24
CA VAL A 320 53.15 -23.37 -15.98
C VAL A 320 52.33 -22.51 -16.94
N SER A 321 51.90 -21.34 -16.46
CA SER A 321 51.63 -20.12 -17.22
C SER A 321 51.58 -18.95 -16.24
#